data_AF-A0A9P3FX64-F1
#
_entry.id   AF-A0A9P3FX64-F1
#
_cell.length_a   1.000
_cell.length_b   1.000
_cell.length_c   1.000
_cell.angle_alpha   90.00
_cell.angle_beta   90.00
_cell.angle_gamma   90.00
#
_symmetry.space_group_name_H-M   'P 1'
#
loop_
_entity.id
_entity.type
_entity.pdbx_description
1 polymer ?
#
loop_
_entity_poly.entity_id
_entity_poly.type
_entity_poly.pdbx_seq_one_letter_code
_entity_poly.pdbx_strand_id
1 'polypeptide(L)'
;MPLALAQFNFFEQMFGQGPPGGQHQQRRPSSHSQWAAQADAVPCAQYLCPDTLVCVSNPSDCPCPYAEDIKCLLPEGEDKRAATVACVRGAHDCSDVERLHKRFAK
;
A
#
# COMPACT_ATOMS: atom_id res chain seq x y z
N MET A 1 32.21 -29.00 7.78
CA MET A 1 31.31 -28.06 7.08
C MET A 1 30.88 -28.70 5.77
N PRO A 2 29.71 -29.34 5.66
CA PRO A 2 29.22 -29.86 4.38
C PRO A 2 28.52 -28.75 3.60
N LEU A 3 28.92 -28.56 2.34
CA LEU A 3 28.25 -27.70 1.36
C LEU A 3 27.04 -28.46 0.81
N ALA A 4 25.83 -27.92 1.03
CA ALA A 4 24.63 -28.45 0.41
C ALA A 4 24.49 -27.91 -1.02
N LEU A 5 24.50 -28.80 -2.01
CA LEU A 5 24.17 -28.49 -3.41
C LEU A 5 22.71 -28.85 -3.65
N ALA A 6 21.87 -27.86 -3.95
CA ALA A 6 20.47 -28.08 -4.30
C ALA A 6 20.34 -28.28 -5.83
N GLN A 7 20.03 -29.50 -6.25
CA GLN A 7 19.69 -29.82 -7.65
C GLN A 7 18.18 -29.67 -7.85
N PHE A 8 17.75 -28.64 -8.58
CA PHE A 8 16.34 -28.43 -8.90
C PHE A 8 16.01 -28.92 -10.31
N ASN A 9 15.62 -30.19 -10.43
CA ASN A 9 15.16 -30.81 -11.68
C ASN A 9 13.80 -30.27 -12.19
N PHE A 10 13.19 -29.34 -11.47
CA PHE A 10 11.90 -28.71 -11.80
C PHE A 10 12.02 -27.68 -12.93
N PHE A 11 13.11 -26.92 -12.97
CA PHE A 11 13.27 -25.88 -13.98
C PHE A 11 13.36 -26.47 -15.40
N GLU A 12 14.03 -27.61 -15.59
CA GLU A 12 14.15 -28.23 -16.93
C GLU A 12 12.79 -28.63 -17.54
N GLN A 13 11.81 -29.04 -16.73
CA GLN A 13 10.47 -29.39 -17.24
C GLN A 13 9.65 -28.16 -17.65
N MET A 14 9.97 -26.96 -17.14
CA MET A 14 9.27 -25.74 -17.54
C MET A 14 9.84 -25.14 -18.83
N PHE A 15 11.13 -25.33 -19.12
CA PHE A 15 11.81 -24.71 -20.27
C PHE A 15 12.05 -25.65 -21.46
N GLY A 16 11.92 -26.97 -21.29
CA GLY A 16 12.11 -27.95 -22.35
C GLY A 16 10.81 -28.66 -22.76
N GLN A 17 10.28 -28.31 -23.93
CA GLN A 17 9.30 -29.06 -24.77
C GLN A 17 7.80 -28.68 -24.57
N GLY A 18 7.17 -28.10 -25.61
CA GLY A 18 5.76 -27.64 -25.66
C GLY A 18 4.69 -28.75 -25.81
N PRO A 19 3.36 -28.44 -25.73
CA PRO A 19 2.50 -28.10 -26.89
C PRO A 19 1.41 -27.01 -26.61
N PRO A 20 0.61 -26.56 -27.62
CA PRO A 20 -0.15 -25.31 -27.58
C PRO A 20 -1.50 -25.50 -26.90
N GLY A 21 -1.70 -24.78 -25.81
CA GLY A 21 -2.98 -24.75 -25.09
C GLY A 21 -2.93 -23.60 -24.12
N GLY A 22 -3.11 -22.39 -24.65
CA GLY A 22 -3.06 -21.15 -23.90
C GLY A 22 -4.16 -21.11 -22.84
N GLN A 23 -3.88 -21.66 -21.67
CA GLN A 23 -4.50 -21.18 -20.45
C GLN A 23 -4.01 -19.75 -20.27
N HIS A 24 -4.90 -18.79 -20.56
CA HIS A 24 -4.76 -17.44 -20.04
C HIS A 24 -4.62 -17.55 -18.52
N GLN A 25 -3.37 -17.59 -18.04
CA GLN A 25 -3.05 -17.09 -16.71
C GLN A 25 -3.51 -15.64 -16.73
N GLN A 26 -4.72 -15.41 -16.23
CA GLN A 26 -5.16 -14.09 -15.78
C GLN A 26 -4.13 -13.66 -14.74
N ARG A 27 -3.09 -12.96 -15.18
CA ARG A 27 -2.28 -12.10 -14.32
C ARG A 27 -3.28 -11.11 -13.75
N ARG A 28 -3.84 -11.42 -12.58
CA ARG A 28 -4.56 -10.42 -11.80
C ARG A 28 -3.57 -9.25 -11.66
N PRO A 29 -3.91 -8.05 -12.17
CA PRO A 29 -3.02 -6.92 -12.01
C PRO A 29 -2.77 -6.73 -10.52
N SER A 30 -1.49 -6.64 -10.14
CA SER A 30 -1.10 -6.36 -8.77
C SER A 30 -1.81 -5.10 -8.28
N SER A 31 -2.13 -5.03 -6.98
CA SER A 31 -2.79 -3.85 -6.40
C SER A 31 -2.06 -2.54 -6.75
N HIS A 32 -0.74 -2.59 -6.88
CA HIS A 32 0.08 -1.47 -7.32
C HIS A 32 -0.15 -1.03 -8.78
N SER A 33 -0.32 -1.97 -9.73
CA SER A 33 -0.55 -1.59 -11.13
C SER A 33 -1.97 -1.06 -11.36
N GLN A 34 -2.95 -1.50 -10.56
CA GLN A 34 -4.30 -0.94 -10.58
C GLN A 34 -4.33 0.49 -10.00
N TRP A 35 -3.55 0.76 -8.95
CA TRP A 35 -3.44 2.11 -8.39
C TRP A 35 -2.79 3.08 -9.38
N ALA A 36 -1.66 2.70 -10.00
CA ALA A 36 -0.96 3.56 -10.95
C ALA A 36 -1.87 4.03 -12.10
N ALA A 37 -2.64 3.11 -12.68
CA ALA A 37 -3.59 3.44 -13.74
C ALA A 37 -4.71 4.39 -13.30
N GLN A 38 -5.16 4.29 -12.04
CA GLN A 38 -6.17 5.19 -11.48
C GLN A 38 -5.59 6.56 -11.15
N ALA A 39 -4.38 6.61 -10.59
CA ALA A 39 -3.68 7.85 -10.27
C ALA A 39 -3.40 8.67 -11.53
N ASP A 40 -2.93 8.04 -12.61
CA ASP A 40 -2.67 8.69 -13.91
C ASP A 40 -3.94 9.29 -14.53
N ALA A 41 -5.12 8.76 -14.21
CA ALA A 41 -6.39 9.25 -14.72
C ALA A 41 -6.91 10.49 -13.97
N VAL A 42 -6.33 10.84 -12.81
CA VAL A 42 -6.79 11.96 -11.98
C VAL A 42 -5.85 13.17 -12.16
N PRO A 43 -6.34 14.31 -12.71
CA PRO A 43 -5.52 15.50 -12.84
C PRO A 43 -5.31 16.15 -11.46
N CYS A 44 -4.15 15.92 -10.87
CA CYS A 44 -3.74 16.53 -9.60
C CYS A 44 -2.32 17.08 -9.68
N ALA A 45 -2.15 18.38 -9.40
CA ALA A 45 -0.84 19.04 -9.38
C ALA A 45 -0.21 19.08 -7.98
N GLN A 46 -0.97 18.71 -6.95
CA GLN A 46 -0.55 18.71 -5.55
C GLN A 46 -0.40 17.27 -5.06
N TYR A 47 -0.97 16.94 -3.90
CA TYR A 47 -0.92 15.60 -3.35
C TYR A 47 -2.21 14.83 -3.69
N LEU A 48 -2.06 13.67 -4.33
CA LEU A 48 -3.17 12.77 -4.60
C LEU A 48 -3.27 11.73 -3.48
N CYS A 49 -4.38 11.72 -2.75
CA CYS A 49 -4.60 10.77 -1.67
C CYS A 49 -4.67 9.33 -2.22
N PRO A 50 -3.83 8.40 -1.74
CA PRO A 50 -3.71 7.07 -2.35
C PRO A 50 -4.98 6.22 -2.20
N ASP A 51 -5.73 6.41 -1.11
CA ASP A 51 -6.90 5.58 -0.79
C ASP A 51 -8.21 6.16 -1.34
N THR A 52 -8.28 7.48 -1.54
CA THR A 52 -9.52 8.18 -1.92
C THR A 52 -9.45 8.89 -3.27
N LEU A 53 -8.26 9.00 -3.85
CA LEU A 53 -7.98 9.73 -5.10
C LEU A 53 -8.44 11.20 -5.08
N VAL A 54 -8.56 11.79 -3.89
CA VAL A 54 -8.82 13.21 -3.71
C VAL A 54 -7.52 13.99 -3.86
N CYS A 55 -7.54 15.07 -4.64
CA CYS A 55 -6.41 15.98 -4.76
C CYS A 55 -6.46 17.03 -3.63
N VAL A 56 -5.42 17.09 -2.81
CA VAL A 56 -5.31 17.96 -1.64
C VAL A 56 -3.96 18.67 -1.59
N SER A 57 -3.84 19.68 -0.73
CA SER A 57 -2.60 20.47 -0.61
C SER A 57 -1.51 19.79 0.18
N ASN A 58 -1.84 19.06 1.25
CA ASN A 58 -0.87 18.32 2.06
C ASN A 58 -1.37 16.90 2.34
N PRO A 59 -0.47 15.93 2.59
CA PRO A 59 -0.87 14.58 2.96
C PRO A 59 -1.81 14.53 4.18
N SER A 60 -1.57 15.41 5.15
CA SER A 60 -2.40 15.57 6.35
C SER A 60 -3.83 16.03 6.06
N ASP A 61 -4.15 16.49 4.84
CA ASP A 61 -5.49 16.91 4.43
C ASP A 61 -6.33 15.74 3.88
N CYS A 62 -5.73 14.57 3.62
CA CYS A 62 -6.46 13.44 3.05
C CYS A 62 -7.64 12.97 3.92
N PRO A 63 -8.83 12.74 3.34
CA PRO A 63 -9.96 12.20 4.07
C PRO A 63 -9.82 10.69 4.27
N CYS A 64 -10.49 10.15 5.29
CA CYS A 64 -10.66 8.71 5.40
C CYS A 64 -11.59 8.18 4.30
N PRO A 65 -11.32 6.98 3.76
CA PRO A 65 -12.12 6.41 2.67
C PRO A 65 -13.56 6.08 3.09
N TYR A 66 -13.78 5.83 4.38
CA TYR A 66 -15.08 5.51 4.93
C TYR A 66 -15.51 6.58 5.93
N ALA A 67 -16.78 6.97 5.89
CA ALA A 67 -17.31 8.08 6.69
C ALA A 67 -17.42 7.74 8.18
N GLU A 68 -17.50 6.46 8.51
CA GLU A 68 -17.53 5.96 9.88
C GLU A 68 -16.15 5.91 10.55
N ASP A 69 -15.08 6.16 9.79
CA ASP A 69 -13.71 6.16 10.33
C ASP A 69 -13.33 7.53 10.88
N ILE A 70 -12.59 7.52 11.98
CA ILE A 70 -12.02 8.72 12.57
C ILE A 70 -10.62 8.95 11.99
N LYS A 71 -10.36 10.17 11.52
CA LYS A 71 -9.07 10.61 11.01
C LYS A 71 -8.14 11.02 12.15
N CYS A 72 -7.03 10.32 12.30
CA CYS A 72 -6.00 10.59 13.30
C CYS A 72 -4.73 11.11 12.64
N LEU A 73 -4.18 12.21 13.14
CA LEU A 73 -2.91 12.77 12.68
C LEU A 73 -1.79 12.29 13.59
N LEU A 74 -0.87 11.51 13.03
CA LEU A 74 0.32 11.02 13.70
C LEU A 74 1.46 12.00 13.41
N PRO A 75 1.98 12.71 14.43
CA PRO A 75 3.00 13.71 14.22
C PRO A 75 4.34 13.04 13.88
N GLU A 76 4.79 13.21 12.64
CA GLU A 76 6.15 12.92 12.22
C GLU A 76 6.98 14.20 12.36
N GLY A 77 7.50 14.45 13.56
CA GLY A 77 8.25 15.67 13.88
C GLY A 77 7.36 16.87 14.23
N GLU A 78 7.89 18.09 14.07
CA GLU A 78 7.22 19.34 14.47
C GLU A 78 6.16 19.81 13.46
N ASP A 79 6.32 19.42 12.19
CA ASP A 79 5.50 19.90 11.07
C ASP A 79 4.20 19.08 10.90
N LYS A 80 3.11 19.59 11.46
CA LYS A 80 1.78 18.95 11.35
C LYS A 80 1.28 18.78 9.91
N ARG A 81 1.80 19.55 8.95
CA ARG A 81 1.42 19.43 7.53
C ARG A 81 1.95 18.15 6.90
N ALA A 82 3.07 17.65 7.39
CA ALA A 82 3.68 16.38 6.98
C ALA A 82 3.23 15.19 7.84
N ALA A 83 2.24 15.38 8.72
CA ALA A 83 1.76 14.32 9.59
C ALA A 83 1.19 13.14 8.79
N THR A 84 1.51 11.94 9.25
CA THR A 84 0.93 10.69 8.73
C THR A 84 -0.53 10.59 9.18
N VAL A 85 -1.41 10.23 8.25
CA VAL A 85 -2.84 10.05 8.53
C VAL A 85 -3.13 8.58 8.78
N ALA A 86 -3.83 8.28 9.88
CA ALA A 86 -4.37 6.96 10.16
C ALA A 86 -5.89 7.03 10.33
N CYS A 87 -6.61 6.12 9.68
CA CYS A 87 -8.06 6.00 9.82
C CYS A 87 -8.38 4.86 10.76
N VAL A 88 -9.16 5.13 11.80
CA VAL A 88 -9.50 4.17 12.85
C VAL A 88 -11.00 3.91 12.91
N ARG A 89 -11.37 2.67 13.21
CA ARG A 89 -12.75 2.21 13.33
C ARG A 89 -12.97 1.49 14.65
N GLY A 90 -14.12 1.74 15.28
CA GLY A 90 -14.54 1.03 16.50
C GLY A 90 -14.38 1.88 17.76
N ALA A 91 -14.20 1.22 18.90
CA ALA A 91 -14.18 1.85 20.23
C ALA A 91 -12.85 2.54 20.60
N HIS A 92 -11.86 2.53 19.69
CA HIS A 92 -10.54 3.10 19.92
C HIS A 92 -10.44 4.48 19.29
N ASP A 93 -10.12 5.48 20.11
CA ASP A 93 -9.82 6.84 19.66
C ASP A 93 -8.38 6.95 19.12
N CYS A 94 -8.02 8.12 18.60
CA CYS A 94 -6.67 8.42 18.14
C CYS A 94 -5.58 8.19 19.20
N SER A 95 -5.92 8.23 20.49
CA SER A 95 -4.97 8.04 21.59
C SER A 95 -4.24 6.69 21.55
N ASP A 96 -4.93 5.61 21.16
CA ASP A 96 -4.29 4.29 21.09
C ASP A 96 -3.29 4.22 19.93
N VAL A 97 -3.64 4.78 18.78
CA VAL A 97 -2.75 4.83 17.61
C VAL A 97 -1.58 5.77 17.88
N GLU A 98 -1.81 6.93 18.49
CA GLU A 98 -0.73 7.83 18.91
C GLU A 98 0.23 7.17 19.90
N ARG A 99 -0.30 6.40 20.86
CA ARG A 99 0.53 5.65 21.82
C ARG A 99 1.37 4.59 21.12
N LEU A 100 0.81 3.88 20.14
CA LEU A 100 1.55 2.90 19.34
C LEU A 100 2.60 3.59 18.47
N HIS A 101 2.23 4.67 17.78
CA HIS A 101 3.14 5.48 16.98
C HIS A 101 4.35 5.94 17.81
N LYS A 102 4.12 6.55 18.97
CA LYS A 102 5.19 6.98 19.89
C LYS A 102 6.08 5.84 20.38
N ARG A 103 5.53 4.62 20.50
CA ARG A 103 6.28 3.44 20.95
C ARG A 103 7.24 2.93 19.86
N PHE A 104 6.85 3.01 18.60
CA PHE A 104 7.61 2.45 17.47
C PHE A 104 8.36 3.49 16.64
N ALA A 105 8.10 4.79 16.83
CA ALA A 105 8.81 5.88 16.18
C ALA A 105 10.21 6.16 16.78
N LYS A 106 10.78 5.21 17.54
CA LYS A 106 12.09 5.31 18.20
C LYS A 106 13.04 4.30 17.57
#